data_AF-A0A3S0N7E4-F1
#
_entry.id   AF-A0A3S0N7E4-F1
#
_cell.length_a   1.000
_cell.length_b   1.000
_cell.length_c   1.000
_cell.angle_alpha   90.00
_cell.angle_beta   90.00
_cell.angle_gamma   90.00
#
_symmetry.space_group_name_H-M   'P 1'
#
loop_
_entity.id
_entity.type
_entity.pdbx_description
1 polymer ?
#
loop_
_entity_poly.entity_id
_entity_poly.type
_entity_poly.pdbx_seq_one_letter_code
_entity_poly.pdbx_strand_id
1 'polypeptide(L)'
;MLKLRVLTLSLLVALLSACGGDKSSTSDNQTQSKNVSLPIIANSALGSVVMSNTVPEQFKVDGIETYVKITPKSNSVTRSSRNASNAAAIHIIATDDGVSNEKVRRAVSILQHFLTNKAGSQYGADKSSMAESMASRNATLILTADDDQNQLVSTRLYAKEAARQGKLETWINASSASTLAGLNFDSADAFVESLLEYADKQSEADFEAVVEGLIGGIVTSTQTSQWLLNSQSLMYRELSLEGDCHYMSNYASYCPDLGTHADRDAAFEEILHITQAQGIAPNTQNGFQTLQQQIDVRALAIYDDHKLGNPAVWQPTPTSWDDWKDDDFNPDIGTSYSHEYFAAAFEAYMGVAKHNGHGLDGYQALTRTAMASQDAEAKQWIEALFHEYLQYTARIDSAGVVTYFDNTYPSASVTPTFLMNRDDAQSQDGYTYKSQWLLNVEIIGDKAIDLSANDEDNVIKGNSANNKIFGKGGIDTYLIDNKYAECTLTTTKYGAIVDCPSSGTDELVHIEKITFSDKTITL
;
A
#
# COMPACT_ATOMS: atom_id res chain seq x y z
N MET A 1 -18.18 -25.88 -1.08
CA MET A 1 -17.21 -26.84 -1.63
C MET A 1 -17.14 -26.66 -3.13
N LEU A 2 -16.29 -25.73 -3.56
CA LEU A 2 -15.34 -25.99 -4.63
C LEU A 2 -14.19 -25.00 -4.40
N LYS A 3 -12.99 -25.57 -4.36
CA LYS A 3 -11.73 -25.05 -3.82
C LYS A 3 -11.24 -23.81 -4.58
N LEU A 4 -10.95 -22.75 -3.86
CA LEU A 4 -10.03 -21.71 -4.34
C LEU A 4 -8.62 -22.26 -4.18
N ARG A 5 -8.00 -22.66 -5.30
CA ARG A 5 -6.60 -23.09 -5.36
C ARG A 5 -5.77 -21.97 -5.95
N VAL A 6 -5.35 -21.07 -5.06
CA VAL A 6 -4.11 -20.27 -5.14
C VAL A 6 -3.67 -20.16 -3.67
N LEU A 7 -2.53 -20.63 -3.19
CA LEU A 7 -1.22 -20.88 -3.78
C LEU A 7 -0.74 -22.32 -3.58
N THR A 8 0.06 -22.79 -4.54
CA THR A 8 1.03 -23.87 -4.38
C THR A 8 1.99 -23.56 -3.23
N LEU A 9 1.70 -24.12 -2.06
CA LEU A 9 2.60 -24.13 -0.92
C LEU A 9 3.65 -25.22 -1.15
N SER A 10 4.77 -24.85 -1.78
CA SER A 10 5.97 -25.70 -1.75
C SER A 10 6.57 -25.62 -0.35
N LEU A 11 5.93 -26.29 0.61
CA LEU A 11 6.33 -26.35 2.01
C LEU A 11 7.59 -27.22 2.14
N LEU A 12 8.76 -26.60 2.01
CA LEU A 12 10.03 -27.19 2.43
C LEU A 12 10.42 -26.54 3.76
N VAL A 13 9.76 -26.98 4.83
CA VAL A 13 10.13 -26.65 6.22
C VAL A 13 11.46 -27.33 6.53
N ALA A 14 12.56 -26.64 6.26
CA ALA A 14 13.84 -26.95 6.89
C ALA A 14 13.93 -26.16 8.21
N LEU A 15 13.35 -26.72 9.28
CA LEU A 15 13.59 -26.28 10.65
C LEU A 15 15.07 -26.48 10.99
N LEU A 16 15.88 -25.44 10.88
CA LEU A 16 17.18 -25.40 11.53
C LEU A 16 16.98 -25.03 13.00
N SER A 17 17.11 -26.06 13.83
CA SER A 17 17.28 -25.98 15.27
C SER A 17 18.46 -25.07 15.65
N ALA A 18 18.19 -24.02 16.42
CA ALA A 18 19.20 -23.36 17.24
C ALA A 18 18.65 -23.13 18.65
N CYS A 19 18.96 -24.05 19.56
CA CYS A 19 18.89 -23.83 21.00
C CYS A 19 20.19 -23.17 21.47
N GLY A 20 20.07 -22.17 22.36
CA GLY A 20 21.10 -21.85 23.36
C GLY A 20 21.58 -20.40 23.35
N GLY A 21 21.10 -19.61 24.30
CA GLY A 21 21.67 -18.29 24.63
C GLY A 21 21.09 -17.73 25.92
N ASP A 22 21.95 -17.59 26.93
CA ASP A 22 21.63 -17.31 28.33
C ASP A 22 20.86 -16.02 28.62
N LYS A 23 20.07 -16.07 29.71
CA LYS A 23 19.42 -14.93 30.35
C LYS A 23 20.47 -13.97 30.91
N SER A 24 20.53 -12.76 30.35
CA SER A 24 21.07 -11.58 31.02
C SER A 24 19.94 -10.61 31.31
N SER A 25 19.60 -10.48 32.59
CA SER A 25 18.66 -9.48 33.11
C SER A 25 19.23 -8.07 32.97
N THR A 26 18.54 -7.21 32.24
CA THR A 26 18.62 -5.75 32.42
C THR A 26 17.23 -5.19 32.65
N SER A 27 17.11 -4.49 33.77
CA SER A 27 15.93 -3.79 34.25
C SER A 27 15.67 -2.49 33.49
N ASP A 28 14.38 -2.23 33.29
CA ASP A 28 13.70 -0.94 33.13
C ASP A 28 14.04 -0.04 31.93
N ASN A 29 13.08 0.05 31.02
CA ASN A 29 12.38 1.32 30.86
C ASN A 29 10.94 1.08 30.38
N GLN A 30 9.96 1.64 31.10
CA GLN A 30 8.57 1.63 30.70
C GLN A 30 8.42 2.28 29.31
N THR A 31 8.09 1.48 28.30
CA THR A 31 7.76 1.93 26.96
C THR A 31 6.46 2.74 27.01
N GLN A 32 6.59 4.07 27.07
CA GLN A 32 5.45 4.97 26.83
C GLN A 32 4.88 4.66 25.43
N SER A 33 3.58 4.37 25.37
CA SER A 33 2.85 4.22 24.10
C SER A 33 2.98 5.49 23.26
N LYS A 34 3.80 5.46 22.21
CA LYS A 34 3.94 6.60 21.30
C LYS A 34 2.88 6.52 20.21
N ASN A 35 1.76 7.19 20.44
CA ASN A 35 0.86 7.56 19.34
C ASN A 35 1.57 8.63 18.50
N VAL A 36 1.66 8.40 17.19
CA VAL A 36 2.26 9.31 16.21
C VAL A 36 1.15 9.81 15.29
N SER A 37 0.89 11.11 15.30
CA SER A 37 -0.01 11.72 14.31
C SER A 37 0.75 11.84 12.98
N LEU A 38 0.20 11.27 11.91
CA LEU A 38 0.75 11.44 10.57
C LEU A 38 0.16 12.69 9.91
N PRO A 39 0.90 13.36 9.01
CA PRO A 39 0.41 14.52 8.28
C PRO A 39 -0.85 14.20 7.45
N ILE A 40 -1.78 15.15 7.42
CA ILE A 40 -2.98 15.10 6.58
C ILE A 40 -2.76 15.97 5.35
N ILE A 41 -2.98 15.40 4.17
CA ILE A 41 -2.89 16.13 2.90
C ILE A 41 -3.93 17.27 2.86
N ALA A 42 -3.55 18.42 2.31
CA ALA A 42 -4.48 19.51 2.09
C ALA A 42 -5.67 19.05 1.22
N ASN A 43 -6.88 19.51 1.55
CA ASN A 43 -8.13 19.10 0.89
C ASN A 43 -8.44 17.58 0.97
N SER A 44 -7.83 16.85 1.91
CA SER A 44 -8.22 15.47 2.19
C SER A 44 -9.64 15.35 2.76
N ALA A 45 -10.31 14.25 2.42
CA ALA A 45 -11.54 13.79 3.07
C ALA A 45 -11.28 13.23 4.50
N LEU A 46 -10.01 13.10 4.89
CA LEU A 46 -9.59 12.61 6.20
C LEU A 46 -9.40 13.75 7.20
N GLY A 47 -9.70 13.47 8.47
CA GLY A 47 -9.56 14.41 9.59
C GLY A 47 -8.33 14.13 10.44
N SER A 48 -7.98 12.86 10.62
CA SER A 48 -6.79 12.47 11.39
C SER A 48 -6.31 11.07 11.01
N VAL A 49 -4.99 10.88 11.05
CA VAL A 49 -4.33 9.59 10.91
C VAL A 49 -3.39 9.42 12.11
N VAL A 50 -3.60 8.38 12.90
CA VAL A 50 -2.82 8.11 14.12
C VAL A 50 -2.24 6.70 14.04
N MET A 51 -0.92 6.61 14.00
CA MET A 51 -0.18 5.36 14.07
C MET A 51 0.24 5.09 15.53
N SER A 52 0.16 3.85 15.97
CA SER A 52 0.46 3.44 17.35
C SER A 52 0.98 2.02 17.40
N ASN A 53 1.85 1.75 18.37
CA ASN A 53 2.26 0.38 18.72
C ASN A 53 1.31 -0.27 19.75
N THR A 54 0.21 0.42 20.08
CA THR A 54 -0.86 -0.14 20.93
C THR A 54 -1.98 -0.64 20.03
N VAL A 55 -1.98 -1.96 19.79
CA VAL A 55 -2.97 -2.63 18.95
C VAL A 55 -4.27 -2.86 19.74
N PRO A 56 -5.44 -2.39 19.26
CA PRO A 56 -6.73 -2.66 19.90
C PRO A 56 -7.03 -4.16 20.01
N GLU A 57 -7.71 -4.57 21.09
CA GLU A 57 -7.91 -5.99 21.41
C GLU A 57 -8.54 -6.79 20.26
N GLN A 58 -9.47 -6.21 19.50
CA GLN A 58 -10.10 -6.91 18.37
C GLN A 58 -9.13 -7.29 17.24
N PHE A 59 -8.01 -6.57 17.10
CA PHE A 59 -6.97 -6.83 16.10
C PHE A 59 -5.76 -7.57 16.69
N LYS A 60 -5.73 -7.74 18.02
CA LYS A 60 -4.54 -8.23 18.70
C LYS A 60 -4.37 -9.74 18.52
N VAL A 61 -3.41 -10.13 17.70
CA VAL A 61 -2.87 -11.49 17.58
C VAL A 61 -1.35 -11.39 17.56
N ASP A 62 -0.69 -12.51 17.83
CA ASP A 62 0.77 -12.58 17.74
C ASP A 62 1.23 -12.20 16.31
N GLY A 63 2.28 -11.36 16.22
CA GLY A 63 2.81 -10.80 14.98
C GLY A 63 2.30 -9.40 14.58
N ILE A 64 1.12 -8.96 15.03
CA ILE A 64 0.63 -7.60 14.74
C ILE A 64 1.17 -6.63 15.78
N GLU A 65 1.98 -5.67 15.34
CA GLU A 65 2.72 -4.74 16.20
C GLU A 65 2.29 -3.29 16.01
N THR A 66 1.88 -2.93 14.80
CA THR A 66 1.51 -1.56 14.42
C THR A 66 0.03 -1.48 14.10
N TYR A 67 -0.63 -0.44 14.61
CA TYR A 67 -2.02 -0.09 14.31
C TYR A 67 -2.10 1.36 13.82
N VAL A 68 -2.80 1.57 12.71
CA VAL A 68 -3.15 2.91 12.22
C VAL A 68 -4.65 3.09 12.28
N LYS A 69 -5.09 4.14 12.98
CA LYS A 69 -6.46 4.62 12.97
C LYS A 69 -6.59 5.81 12.03
N ILE A 70 -7.43 5.67 11.01
CA ILE A 70 -7.71 6.72 10.03
C ILE A 70 -9.17 7.16 10.21
N THR A 71 -9.35 8.44 10.53
CA THR A 71 -10.68 9.00 10.82
C THR A 71 -11.07 10.02 9.75
N PRO A 72 -12.22 9.87 9.08
CA PRO A 72 -12.73 10.85 8.13
C PRO A 72 -12.95 12.24 8.77
N LYS A 73 -12.89 13.31 7.97
CA LYS A 73 -13.01 14.71 8.43
C LYS A 73 -14.37 15.05 9.05
N SER A 74 -15.40 14.26 8.73
CA SER A 74 -16.76 14.31 9.26
C SER A 74 -17.55 15.60 8.95
N ASN A 75 -18.79 15.40 8.46
CA ASN A 75 -19.92 16.25 8.89
C ASN A 75 -20.96 15.46 9.73
N SER A 76 -20.90 14.10 9.78
CA SER A 76 -21.96 13.26 10.40
C SER A 76 -21.49 12.11 11.33
N VAL A 77 -20.23 11.67 11.26
CA VAL A 77 -19.69 10.52 12.04
C VAL A 77 -19.58 10.81 13.54
N THR A 78 -19.62 12.08 13.96
CA THR A 78 -19.56 12.48 15.38
C THR A 78 -20.90 12.40 16.13
N ARG A 79 -22.03 12.07 15.47
CA ARG A 79 -23.36 12.07 16.14
C ARG A 79 -23.90 10.69 16.53
N SER A 80 -23.34 9.58 16.08
CA SER A 80 -23.89 8.24 16.36
C SER A 80 -23.15 7.43 17.43
N SER A 81 -21.92 7.78 17.83
CA SER A 81 -21.20 7.02 18.86
C SER A 81 -21.23 7.71 20.23
N ARG A 82 -22.21 7.35 21.08
CA ARG A 82 -22.15 7.63 22.53
C ARG A 82 -21.05 6.84 23.26
N ASN A 83 -20.26 6.04 22.55
CA ASN A 83 -19.08 5.33 23.03
C ASN A 83 -17.89 5.61 22.09
N ALA A 84 -16.92 6.38 22.56
CA ALA A 84 -15.72 6.76 21.81
C ALA A 84 -14.81 5.57 21.42
N SER A 85 -15.03 4.38 22.00
CA SER A 85 -14.25 3.16 21.74
C SER A 85 -14.55 2.51 20.37
N ASN A 86 -15.71 2.76 19.77
CA ASN A 86 -16.17 2.12 18.52
C ASN A 86 -16.51 3.14 17.41
N ALA A 87 -15.81 4.27 17.38
CA ALA A 87 -16.00 5.25 16.31
C ALA A 87 -15.55 4.66 14.96
N ALA A 88 -16.44 4.69 13.97
CA ALA A 88 -16.19 4.27 12.60
C ALA A 88 -14.87 4.85 12.08
N ALA A 89 -13.99 3.99 11.59
CA ALA A 89 -12.65 4.34 11.15
C ALA A 89 -12.21 3.38 10.03
N ILE A 90 -11.22 3.83 9.27
CA ILE A 90 -10.44 2.95 8.39
C ILE A 90 -9.24 2.49 9.22
N HIS A 91 -8.85 1.23 9.06
CA HIS A 91 -7.84 0.57 9.88
C HIS A 91 -6.69 0.10 8.99
N ILE A 92 -5.46 0.21 9.51
CA ILE A 92 -4.33 -0.58 9.03
C ILE A 92 -3.78 -1.34 10.23
N ILE A 93 -3.60 -2.64 10.08
CA ILE A 93 -2.93 -3.49 11.07
C ILE A 93 -1.72 -4.10 10.39
N ALA A 94 -0.58 -4.10 11.07
CA ALA A 94 0.69 -4.32 10.43
C ALA A 94 1.63 -5.14 11.34
N THR A 95 2.32 -6.10 10.73
CA THR A 95 3.52 -6.71 11.31
C THR A 95 4.70 -5.76 11.17
N ASP A 96 5.85 -6.08 11.78
CA ASP A 96 7.08 -5.30 11.59
C ASP A 96 7.50 -5.28 10.12
N ASP A 97 7.70 -4.10 9.55
CA ASP A 97 8.12 -3.91 8.16
C ASP A 97 9.64 -3.95 7.97
N GLY A 98 10.40 -4.03 9.06
CA GLY A 98 11.86 -4.05 9.05
C GLY A 98 12.49 -2.71 8.65
N VAL A 99 11.69 -1.66 8.40
CA VAL A 99 12.12 -0.33 7.94
C VAL A 99 11.42 0.79 8.71
N SER A 100 11.21 0.59 10.02
CA SER A 100 10.70 1.62 10.94
C SER A 100 9.31 2.17 10.56
N ASN A 101 8.42 1.30 10.09
CA ASN A 101 7.06 1.60 9.63
C ASN A 101 7.02 2.48 8.35
N GLU A 102 8.12 2.62 7.59
CA GLU A 102 8.11 3.42 6.35
C GLU A 102 7.18 2.81 5.29
N LYS A 103 7.05 1.48 5.22
CA LYS A 103 6.08 0.83 4.31
C LYS A 103 4.65 1.06 4.80
N VAL A 104 4.41 1.02 6.10
CA VAL A 104 3.12 1.40 6.69
C VAL A 104 2.77 2.86 6.33
N ARG A 105 3.74 3.77 6.39
CA ARG A 105 3.55 5.18 5.97
C ARG A 105 3.25 5.29 4.49
N ARG A 106 3.91 4.52 3.63
CA ARG A 106 3.60 4.51 2.20
C ARG A 106 2.18 4.03 1.90
N ALA A 107 1.72 2.98 2.57
CA ALA A 107 0.33 2.53 2.45
C ALA A 107 -0.67 3.62 2.88
N VAL A 108 -0.40 4.31 3.99
CA VAL A 108 -1.17 5.48 4.41
C VAL A 108 -1.14 6.57 3.32
N SER A 109 0.02 6.91 2.79
CA SER A 109 0.20 7.95 1.76
C SER A 109 -0.63 7.68 0.50
N ILE A 110 -0.61 6.45 -0.02
CA ILE A 110 -1.40 6.05 -1.20
C ILE A 110 -2.90 6.17 -0.90
N LEU A 111 -3.35 5.66 0.26
CA LEU A 111 -4.76 5.81 0.66
C LEU A 111 -5.16 7.29 0.82
N GLN A 112 -4.28 8.14 1.36
CA GLN A 112 -4.54 9.58 1.44
C GLN A 112 -4.65 10.21 0.05
N HIS A 113 -3.82 9.81 -0.92
CA HIS A 113 -3.95 10.27 -2.30
C HIS A 113 -5.32 9.90 -2.90
N PHE A 114 -5.76 8.65 -2.70
CA PHE A 114 -7.08 8.21 -3.15
C PHE A 114 -8.23 8.97 -2.48
N LEU A 115 -8.07 9.39 -1.23
CA LEU A 115 -9.09 10.12 -0.46
C LEU A 115 -8.87 11.64 -0.44
N THR A 116 -8.01 12.18 -1.32
CA THR A 116 -7.85 13.63 -1.49
C THR A 116 -8.83 14.17 -2.54
N ASN A 117 -9.54 15.24 -2.19
CA ASN A 117 -10.52 15.86 -3.09
C ASN A 117 -9.82 16.51 -4.29
N LYS A 118 -10.38 16.30 -5.48
CA LYS A 118 -9.95 16.90 -6.75
C LYS A 118 -11.02 17.87 -7.23
N ALA A 119 -10.84 19.14 -6.88
CA ALA A 119 -11.79 20.20 -7.22
C ALA A 119 -12.12 20.19 -8.74
N GLY A 120 -13.42 20.22 -9.05
CA GLY A 120 -13.90 20.25 -10.44
C GLY A 120 -13.96 18.89 -11.15
N SER A 121 -13.52 17.78 -10.55
CA SER A 121 -13.66 16.45 -11.18
C SER A 121 -15.02 15.82 -10.86
N GLN A 122 -15.54 15.01 -11.80
CA GLN A 122 -16.90 14.46 -11.75
C GLN A 122 -17.17 13.60 -10.50
N TYR A 123 -16.23 12.71 -10.16
CA TYR A 123 -16.36 11.79 -9.04
C TYR A 123 -15.43 12.15 -7.87
N GLY A 124 -14.42 12.99 -8.10
CA GLY A 124 -13.37 13.32 -7.14
C GLY A 124 -13.54 14.67 -6.43
N ALA A 125 -14.51 15.51 -6.82
CA ALA A 125 -14.70 16.83 -6.21
C ALA A 125 -14.95 16.79 -4.70
N ASP A 126 -15.69 15.79 -4.22
CA ASP A 126 -15.91 15.53 -2.80
C ASP A 126 -15.92 14.02 -2.53
N LYS A 127 -14.87 13.54 -1.87
CA LYS A 127 -14.68 12.14 -1.46
C LYS A 127 -15.05 11.90 -0.01
N SER A 128 -15.73 12.83 0.65
CA SER A 128 -16.15 12.66 2.04
C SER A 128 -17.05 11.43 2.21
N SER A 129 -18.00 11.22 1.31
CA SER A 129 -18.88 10.03 1.35
C SER A 129 -18.13 8.72 1.13
N MET A 130 -17.08 8.73 0.30
CA MET A 130 -16.20 7.58 0.08
C MET A 130 -15.45 7.23 1.37
N ALA A 131 -14.80 8.21 2.01
CA ALA A 131 -14.11 8.01 3.28
C ALA A 131 -15.08 7.58 4.41
N GLU A 132 -16.28 8.17 4.46
CA GLU A 132 -17.34 7.79 5.41
C GLU A 132 -17.84 6.35 5.17
N SER A 133 -18.01 5.94 3.91
CA SER A 133 -18.37 4.57 3.54
C SER A 133 -17.32 3.58 4.05
N MET A 134 -16.05 3.79 3.70
CA MET A 134 -14.95 2.93 4.15
C MET A 134 -14.87 2.84 5.68
N ALA A 135 -15.00 3.97 6.37
CA ALA A 135 -14.96 4.00 7.83
C ALA A 135 -16.16 3.31 8.48
N SER A 136 -17.38 3.51 7.94
CA SER A 136 -18.61 2.89 8.46
C SER A 136 -18.60 1.37 8.36
N ARG A 137 -17.84 0.85 7.39
CA ARG A 137 -17.64 -0.58 7.13
C ARG A 137 -16.42 -1.16 7.83
N ASN A 138 -15.67 -0.36 8.58
CA ASN A 138 -14.41 -0.73 9.23
C ASN A 138 -13.40 -1.34 8.24
N ALA A 139 -13.28 -0.76 7.05
CA ALA A 139 -12.30 -1.17 6.05
C ALA A 139 -10.91 -1.34 6.68
N THR A 140 -10.29 -2.50 6.53
CA THR A 140 -9.02 -2.85 7.19
C THR A 140 -7.97 -3.33 6.20
N LEU A 141 -6.85 -2.63 6.09
CA LEU A 141 -5.68 -3.14 5.37
C LEU A 141 -4.81 -3.96 6.35
N ILE A 142 -4.41 -5.17 5.94
CA ILE A 142 -3.53 -6.06 6.71
C ILE A 142 -2.18 -6.08 6.00
N LEU A 143 -1.16 -5.53 6.66
CA LEU A 143 0.20 -5.48 6.13
C LEU A 143 1.06 -6.55 6.80
N THR A 144 1.62 -7.43 5.98
CA THR A 144 2.49 -8.52 6.42
C THR A 144 3.74 -8.55 5.56
N ALA A 145 4.77 -9.27 5.95
CA ALA A 145 5.99 -9.35 5.17
C ALA A 145 5.75 -9.96 3.78
N ASP A 146 4.84 -10.94 3.73
CA ASP A 146 5.02 -12.13 2.91
C ASP A 146 3.77 -13.04 3.06
N ASP A 147 3.49 -13.88 2.06
CA ASP A 147 2.31 -14.77 1.99
C ASP A 147 2.21 -15.75 3.16
N ASP A 148 3.32 -16.34 3.58
CA ASP A 148 3.36 -17.30 4.69
C ASP A 148 3.00 -16.58 6.01
N GLN A 149 3.57 -15.39 6.22
CA GLN A 149 3.20 -14.56 7.36
C GLN A 149 1.74 -14.11 7.27
N ASN A 150 1.24 -13.78 6.08
CA ASN A 150 -0.15 -13.41 5.87
C ASN A 150 -1.12 -14.54 6.21
N GLN A 151 -0.81 -15.76 5.75
CA GLN A 151 -1.60 -16.94 6.03
C GLN A 151 -1.63 -17.22 7.54
N LEU A 152 -0.49 -17.12 8.22
CA LEU A 152 -0.40 -17.33 9.67
C LEU A 152 -1.19 -16.26 10.45
N VAL A 153 -1.01 -14.99 10.13
CA VAL A 153 -1.74 -13.87 10.78
C VAL A 153 -3.24 -14.01 10.53
N SER A 154 -3.66 -14.26 9.30
CA SER A 154 -5.08 -14.46 8.94
C SER A 154 -5.68 -15.64 9.70
N THR A 155 -4.97 -16.77 9.76
CA THR A 155 -5.42 -17.96 10.52
C THR A 155 -5.60 -17.64 12.00
N ARG A 156 -4.68 -16.87 12.61
CA ARG A 156 -4.80 -16.40 14.00
C ARG A 156 -6.03 -15.51 14.19
N LEU A 157 -6.28 -14.56 13.28
CA LEU A 157 -7.45 -13.68 13.33
C LEU A 157 -8.75 -14.47 13.19
N TYR A 158 -8.81 -15.42 12.26
CA TYR A 158 -9.98 -16.27 12.04
C TYR A 158 -10.23 -17.20 13.23
N ALA A 159 -9.20 -17.84 13.79
CA ALA A 159 -9.32 -18.68 14.97
C ALA A 159 -9.76 -17.88 16.19
N LYS A 160 -9.21 -16.67 16.37
CA LYS A 160 -9.62 -15.72 17.42
C LYS A 160 -11.10 -15.37 17.28
N GLU A 161 -11.56 -15.04 16.07
CA GLU A 161 -12.95 -14.69 15.82
C GLU A 161 -13.88 -15.89 16.04
N ALA A 162 -13.49 -17.08 15.59
CA ALA A 162 -14.23 -18.32 15.83
C ALA A 162 -14.35 -18.65 17.33
N ALA A 163 -13.25 -18.49 18.08
CA ALA A 163 -13.23 -18.69 19.52
C ALA A 163 -14.08 -17.65 20.26
N ARG A 164 -14.04 -16.38 19.84
CA ARG A 164 -14.89 -15.30 20.36
C ARG A 164 -16.37 -15.63 20.21
N GLN A 165 -16.75 -16.32 19.14
CA GLN A 165 -18.12 -16.78 18.89
C GLN A 165 -18.45 -18.13 19.56
N GLY A 166 -17.48 -18.81 20.19
CA GLY A 166 -17.64 -20.17 20.71
C GLY A 166 -17.92 -21.20 19.61
N LYS A 167 -17.40 -20.96 18.41
CA LYS A 167 -17.68 -21.74 17.19
C LYS A 167 -16.47 -22.45 16.60
N LEU A 168 -15.26 -22.22 17.12
CA LEU A 168 -14.02 -22.79 16.58
C LEU A 168 -14.13 -24.28 16.27
N GLU A 169 -14.40 -25.12 17.29
CA GLU A 169 -14.55 -26.56 17.08
C GLU A 169 -15.72 -26.91 16.14
N THR A 170 -16.84 -26.18 16.23
CA THR A 170 -18.02 -26.46 15.39
C THR A 170 -17.75 -26.18 13.91
N TRP A 171 -17.05 -25.11 13.58
CA TRP A 171 -16.69 -24.77 12.20
C TRP A 171 -15.71 -25.78 11.61
N ILE A 172 -14.70 -26.19 12.39
CA ILE A 172 -13.72 -27.18 11.93
C ILE A 172 -14.33 -28.58 11.81
N ASN A 173 -15.20 -28.98 12.73
CA ASN A 173 -15.94 -30.26 12.63
C ASN A 173 -16.87 -30.34 11.41
N ALA A 174 -17.23 -29.20 10.81
CA ALA A 174 -18.04 -29.14 9.60
C ALA A 174 -17.20 -29.17 8.30
N SER A 175 -15.86 -29.20 8.42
CA SER A 175 -14.96 -29.27 7.26
C SER A 175 -15.00 -30.63 6.54
N SER A 176 -14.42 -30.68 5.34
CA SER A 176 -14.18 -31.92 4.59
C SER A 176 -12.95 -32.71 5.04
N ALA A 177 -12.26 -32.32 6.12
CA ALA A 177 -11.07 -33.02 6.55
C ALA A 177 -11.41 -34.47 6.93
N SER A 178 -10.60 -35.42 6.46
CA SER A 178 -10.81 -36.84 6.70
C SER A 178 -10.50 -37.27 8.14
N THR A 179 -9.70 -36.46 8.84
CA THR A 179 -9.36 -36.59 10.26
C THR A 179 -9.22 -35.20 10.85
N LEU A 180 -9.39 -35.06 12.16
CA LEU A 180 -9.08 -33.84 12.92
C LEU A 180 -8.14 -34.16 14.10
N ALA A 181 -7.55 -35.37 14.09
CA ALA A 181 -6.71 -35.86 15.16
C ALA A 181 -5.45 -34.99 15.32
N GLY A 182 -5.21 -34.54 16.55
CA GLY A 182 -4.08 -33.67 16.89
C GLY A 182 -4.43 -32.20 16.98
N LEU A 183 -5.60 -31.77 16.49
CA LEU A 183 -6.08 -30.40 16.68
C LEU A 183 -6.56 -30.18 18.13
N ASN A 184 -6.20 -29.04 18.70
CA ASN A 184 -6.59 -28.62 20.04
C ASN A 184 -7.59 -27.44 19.94
N PHE A 185 -8.76 -27.56 20.57
CA PHE A 185 -9.81 -26.53 20.52
C PHE A 185 -9.98 -25.74 21.81
N ASP A 186 -9.08 -25.90 22.80
CA ASP A 186 -9.18 -25.26 24.12
C ASP A 186 -9.10 -23.73 24.05
N SER A 187 -8.36 -23.20 23.07
CA SER A 187 -8.24 -21.78 22.79
C SER A 187 -7.83 -21.53 21.33
N ALA A 188 -7.96 -20.29 20.86
CA ALA A 188 -7.49 -19.93 19.52
C ALA A 188 -5.98 -20.16 19.34
N ASP A 189 -5.17 -19.80 20.34
CA ASP A 189 -3.71 -19.97 20.28
C ASP A 189 -3.33 -21.46 20.27
N ALA A 190 -3.93 -22.26 21.16
CA ALA A 190 -3.71 -23.71 21.19
C ALA A 190 -4.13 -24.39 19.88
N PHE A 191 -5.22 -23.91 19.26
CA PHE A 191 -5.64 -24.38 17.94
C PHE A 191 -4.61 -24.06 16.87
N VAL A 192 -4.15 -22.81 16.78
CA VAL A 192 -3.15 -22.41 15.78
C VAL A 192 -1.86 -23.20 15.97
N GLU A 193 -1.37 -23.35 17.20
CA GLU A 193 -0.17 -24.16 17.49
C GLU A 193 -0.35 -25.61 17.03
N SER A 194 -1.48 -26.23 17.38
CA SER A 194 -1.78 -27.59 16.95
C SER A 194 -2.01 -27.74 15.45
N LEU A 195 -2.50 -26.69 14.78
CA LEU A 195 -2.74 -26.65 13.34
C LEU A 195 -1.41 -26.60 12.56
N LEU A 196 -0.40 -25.90 13.08
CA LEU A 196 0.95 -25.92 12.50
C LEU A 196 1.55 -27.33 12.56
N GLU A 197 1.43 -28.02 13.72
CA GLU A 197 1.85 -29.41 13.81
C GLU A 197 1.01 -30.36 12.92
N TYR A 198 -0.27 -30.03 12.75
CA TYR A 198 -1.19 -30.79 11.91
C TYR A 198 -0.80 -30.71 10.44
N ALA A 199 -0.35 -29.54 9.96
CA ALA A 199 0.14 -29.34 8.59
C ALA A 199 1.32 -30.25 8.26
N ASP A 200 2.21 -30.49 9.22
CA ASP A 200 3.38 -31.37 9.05
C ASP A 200 3.02 -32.87 9.11
N LYS A 201 1.93 -33.22 9.80
CA LYS A 201 1.57 -34.61 10.12
C LYS A 201 0.47 -35.19 9.23
N GLN A 202 -0.37 -34.34 8.65
CA GLN A 202 -1.53 -34.72 7.85
C GLN A 202 -1.35 -34.34 6.37
N SER A 203 -2.32 -34.73 5.54
CA SER A 203 -2.27 -34.40 4.12
C SER A 203 -2.56 -32.92 3.88
N GLU A 204 -1.99 -32.36 2.80
CA GLU A 204 -2.31 -31.01 2.33
C GLU A 204 -3.82 -30.83 2.13
N ALA A 205 -4.52 -31.84 1.62
CA ALA A 205 -5.97 -31.80 1.44
C ALA A 205 -6.75 -31.69 2.76
N ASP A 206 -6.27 -32.32 3.83
CA ASP A 206 -6.89 -32.20 5.14
C ASP A 206 -6.59 -30.83 5.78
N PHE A 207 -5.37 -30.32 5.61
CA PHE A 207 -5.00 -28.98 6.05
C PHE A 207 -5.84 -27.90 5.34
N GLU A 208 -5.93 -27.97 4.00
CA GLU A 208 -6.82 -27.12 3.19
C GLU A 208 -8.25 -27.18 3.73
N ALA A 209 -8.80 -28.38 3.97
CA ALA A 209 -10.17 -28.53 4.44
C ALA A 209 -10.40 -27.89 5.82
N VAL A 210 -9.45 -27.99 6.74
CA VAL A 210 -9.53 -27.32 8.06
C VAL A 210 -9.56 -25.80 7.89
N VAL A 211 -8.66 -25.25 7.06
CA VAL A 211 -8.63 -23.81 6.77
C VAL A 211 -9.93 -23.34 6.09
N GLU A 212 -10.43 -24.10 5.11
CA GLU A 212 -11.71 -23.84 4.44
C GLU A 212 -12.89 -23.86 5.42
N GLY A 213 -12.90 -24.78 6.39
CA GLY A 213 -13.93 -24.83 7.44
C GLY A 213 -13.95 -23.56 8.28
N LEU A 214 -12.77 -23.03 8.61
CA LEU A 214 -12.62 -21.78 9.35
C LEU A 214 -13.12 -20.58 8.53
N ILE A 215 -12.67 -20.45 7.28
CA ILE A 215 -13.08 -19.38 6.35
C ILE A 215 -14.59 -19.42 6.10
N GLY A 216 -15.14 -20.62 5.84
CA GLY A 216 -16.58 -20.80 5.65
C GLY A 216 -17.40 -20.34 6.85
N GLY A 217 -16.90 -20.59 8.06
CA GLY A 217 -17.48 -20.06 9.30
C GLY A 217 -17.44 -18.53 9.39
N ILE A 218 -16.31 -17.93 9.02
CA ILE A 218 -16.12 -16.47 8.99
C ILE A 218 -17.11 -15.81 8.03
N VAL A 219 -17.20 -16.27 6.78
CA VAL A 219 -18.02 -15.66 5.73
C VAL A 219 -19.53 -15.85 5.97
N THR A 220 -19.93 -17.00 6.55
CA THR A 220 -21.37 -17.30 6.73
C THR A 220 -21.94 -16.82 8.06
N SER A 221 -21.11 -16.54 9.07
CA SER A 221 -21.58 -16.10 10.38
C SER A 221 -22.00 -14.63 10.36
N THR A 222 -23.24 -14.37 10.78
CA THR A 222 -23.77 -13.01 10.96
C THR A 222 -23.17 -12.26 12.15
N GLN A 223 -22.37 -12.95 12.97
CA GLN A 223 -21.67 -12.36 14.12
C GLN A 223 -20.23 -11.99 13.79
N THR A 224 -19.72 -12.35 12.60
CA THR A 224 -18.37 -12.01 12.18
C THR A 224 -18.19 -10.49 12.15
N SER A 225 -17.09 -10.05 12.77
CA SER A 225 -16.73 -8.63 12.79
C SER A 225 -16.58 -8.08 11.38
N GLN A 226 -17.25 -6.96 11.08
CA GLN A 226 -17.22 -6.36 9.73
C GLN A 226 -15.80 -6.03 9.25
N TRP A 227 -14.91 -5.62 10.16
CA TRP A 227 -13.54 -5.27 9.79
C TRP A 227 -12.78 -6.45 9.16
N LEU A 228 -13.10 -7.68 9.58
CA LEU A 228 -12.49 -8.92 9.09
C LEU A 228 -13.09 -9.38 7.76
N LEU A 229 -14.37 -9.08 7.51
CA LEU A 229 -15.01 -9.34 6.22
C LEU A 229 -14.65 -8.29 5.16
N ASN A 230 -14.27 -7.10 5.62
CA ASN A 230 -13.95 -5.95 4.78
C ASN A 230 -12.43 -5.66 4.80
N SER A 231 -11.62 -6.71 4.96
CA SER A 231 -10.16 -6.60 4.97
C SER A 231 -9.54 -6.90 3.61
N GLN A 232 -8.44 -6.23 3.31
CA GLN A 232 -7.54 -6.52 2.18
C GLN A 232 -6.14 -6.78 2.73
N SER A 233 -5.43 -7.75 2.15
CA SER A 233 -4.03 -8.01 2.50
C SER A 233 -3.10 -7.32 1.52
N LEU A 234 -1.91 -6.91 1.98
CA LEU A 234 -0.83 -6.42 1.13
C LEU A 234 0.52 -6.77 1.78
N MET A 235 1.42 -7.34 0.98
CA MET A 235 2.69 -7.85 1.46
C MET A 235 3.78 -6.78 1.31
N TYR A 236 4.69 -6.68 2.28
CA TYR A 236 5.80 -5.75 2.23
C TYR A 236 6.74 -6.04 1.07
N ARG A 237 6.87 -7.30 0.64
CA ARG A 237 7.62 -7.63 -0.58
C ARG A 237 7.06 -6.99 -1.85
N GLU A 238 5.78 -6.66 -1.87
CA GLU A 238 5.10 -5.99 -2.98
C GLU A 238 4.81 -4.50 -2.70
N LEU A 239 5.32 -3.97 -1.59
CA LEU A 239 5.20 -2.56 -1.21
C LEU A 239 6.61 -1.97 -1.15
N SER A 240 7.16 -1.65 -2.32
CA SER A 240 8.44 -0.93 -2.41
C SER A 240 8.33 0.42 -1.70
N LEU A 241 9.42 1.16 -1.48
CA LEU A 241 9.46 2.57 -1.09
C LEU A 241 10.04 3.37 -2.24
N GLU A 242 9.56 4.60 -2.44
CA GLU A 242 10.16 5.47 -3.45
C GLU A 242 11.66 5.64 -3.16
N GLY A 243 12.50 5.44 -4.17
CA GLY A 243 13.95 5.46 -4.02
C GLY A 243 14.59 4.15 -3.54
N ASP A 244 13.83 3.17 -3.02
CA ASP A 244 14.43 1.90 -2.63
C ASP A 244 14.97 1.10 -3.84
N CYS A 245 15.79 0.10 -3.56
CA CYS A 245 16.43 -0.69 -4.62
C CYS A 245 15.41 -1.33 -5.58
N HIS A 246 14.31 -1.88 -5.06
CA HIS A 246 13.29 -2.60 -5.83
C HIS A 246 12.46 -1.64 -6.68
N TYR A 247 12.06 -0.49 -6.12
CA TYR A 247 11.38 0.59 -6.80
C TYR A 247 12.19 1.09 -7.99
N MET A 248 13.49 1.32 -7.79
CA MET A 248 14.39 1.89 -8.80
C MET A 248 14.72 0.88 -9.89
N SER A 249 15.04 -0.36 -9.50
CA SER A 249 15.60 -1.38 -10.39
C SER A 249 14.57 -2.28 -11.07
N ASN A 250 13.30 -2.20 -10.67
CA ASN A 250 12.28 -3.19 -11.01
C ASN A 250 12.66 -4.60 -10.50
N TYR A 251 12.90 -4.71 -9.19
CA TYR A 251 13.17 -5.99 -8.51
C TYR A 251 14.39 -6.75 -9.07
N ALA A 252 15.46 -6.03 -9.42
CA ALA A 252 16.67 -6.66 -9.94
C ALA A 252 17.34 -7.58 -8.90
N SER A 253 17.94 -8.67 -9.37
CA SER A 253 18.59 -9.71 -8.54
C SER A 253 19.73 -9.25 -7.62
N TYR A 254 20.22 -8.01 -7.78
CA TYR A 254 21.23 -7.42 -6.88
C TYR A 254 20.61 -6.73 -5.65
N CYS A 255 19.30 -6.51 -5.64
CA CYS A 255 18.58 -6.03 -4.47
C CYS A 255 18.43 -7.16 -3.43
N PRO A 256 18.14 -6.83 -2.15
CA PRO A 256 17.83 -7.84 -1.15
C PRO A 256 16.73 -8.80 -1.62
N ASP A 257 16.95 -10.09 -1.45
CA ASP A 257 15.96 -11.12 -1.74
C ASP A 257 14.81 -11.02 -0.73
N LEU A 258 13.59 -10.84 -1.24
CA LEU A 258 12.37 -10.74 -0.43
C LEU A 258 11.53 -12.03 -0.49
N GLY A 259 12.09 -13.09 -1.07
CA GLY A 259 11.45 -14.40 -1.22
C GLY A 259 10.67 -14.55 -2.52
N THR A 260 9.94 -15.67 -2.62
CA THR A 260 9.06 -15.95 -3.75
C THR A 260 7.95 -14.90 -3.88
N HIS A 261 7.48 -14.66 -5.10
CA HIS A 261 6.45 -13.65 -5.41
C HIS A 261 6.83 -12.20 -5.09
N ALA A 262 8.13 -11.89 -4.95
CA ALA A 262 8.64 -10.54 -4.84
C ALA A 262 9.14 -10.00 -6.19
N ASP A 263 8.24 -9.84 -7.17
CA ASP A 263 8.59 -9.48 -8.54
C ASP A 263 7.95 -8.17 -9.03
N ARG A 264 7.12 -7.53 -8.22
CA ARG A 264 6.43 -6.28 -8.56
C ARG A 264 6.02 -5.48 -7.33
N ASP A 265 5.70 -4.22 -7.59
CA ASP A 265 5.06 -3.32 -6.62
C ASP A 265 3.55 -3.36 -6.84
N ALA A 266 2.80 -3.93 -5.89
CA ALA A 266 1.34 -4.08 -5.91
C ALA A 266 0.62 -3.00 -5.07
N ALA A 267 1.35 -2.02 -4.55
CA ALA A 267 0.82 -1.08 -3.57
C ALA A 267 -0.41 -0.30 -4.05
N PHE A 268 -0.42 0.11 -5.33
CA PHE A 268 -1.56 0.84 -5.88
C PHE A 268 -2.78 -0.04 -6.10
N GLU A 269 -2.58 -1.27 -6.59
CA GLU A 269 -3.64 -2.27 -6.79
C GLU A 269 -4.34 -2.60 -5.48
N GLU A 270 -3.60 -3.09 -4.48
CA GLU A 270 -4.22 -3.62 -3.26
C GLU A 270 -4.92 -2.53 -2.43
N ILE A 271 -4.33 -1.33 -2.41
CA ILE A 271 -4.94 -0.19 -1.73
C ILE A 271 -6.14 0.33 -2.53
N LEU A 272 -6.15 0.17 -3.86
CA LEU A 272 -7.30 0.50 -4.69
C LEU A 272 -8.41 -0.54 -4.53
N HIS A 273 -8.10 -1.83 -4.41
CA HIS A 273 -9.08 -2.89 -4.12
C HIS A 273 -9.90 -2.56 -2.88
N ILE A 274 -9.25 -2.24 -1.76
CA ILE A 274 -9.99 -1.84 -0.55
C ILE A 274 -10.72 -0.50 -0.71
N THR A 275 -10.15 0.46 -1.45
CA THR A 275 -10.81 1.74 -1.71
C THR A 275 -12.07 1.58 -2.55
N GLN A 276 -12.01 0.72 -3.57
CA GLN A 276 -13.13 0.44 -4.46
C GLN A 276 -14.20 -0.38 -3.75
N ALA A 277 -13.81 -1.53 -3.18
CA ALA A 277 -14.71 -2.46 -2.49
C ALA A 277 -15.41 -1.81 -1.29
N GLN A 278 -14.75 -0.88 -0.58
CA GLN A 278 -15.28 -0.29 0.66
C GLN A 278 -15.78 1.15 0.52
N GLY A 279 -15.33 1.88 -0.50
CA GLY A 279 -15.61 3.31 -0.68
C GLY A 279 -16.37 3.68 -1.95
N ILE A 280 -16.14 2.98 -3.07
CA ILE A 280 -16.75 3.29 -4.38
C ILE A 280 -17.99 2.42 -4.61
N ALA A 281 -17.79 1.10 -4.71
CA ALA A 281 -18.83 0.14 -5.06
C ALA A 281 -20.09 0.20 -4.18
N PRO A 282 -19.99 0.21 -2.83
CA PRO A 282 -21.17 0.27 -1.96
C PRO A 282 -21.83 1.65 -1.91
N ASN A 283 -21.22 2.67 -2.51
CA ASN A 283 -21.57 4.07 -2.26
C ASN A 283 -22.58 4.59 -3.28
N THR A 284 -23.78 4.92 -2.80
CA THR A 284 -24.88 5.44 -3.64
C THR A 284 -24.81 6.95 -3.88
N GLN A 285 -23.82 7.63 -3.29
CA GLN A 285 -23.64 9.08 -3.41
C GLN A 285 -22.63 9.43 -4.51
N ASN A 286 -22.66 10.68 -4.96
CA ASN A 286 -21.71 11.28 -5.92
C ASN A 286 -21.50 10.46 -7.22
N GLY A 287 -22.47 9.63 -7.61
CA GLY A 287 -22.41 8.81 -8.82
C GLY A 287 -21.50 7.57 -8.72
N PHE A 288 -20.97 7.22 -7.55
CA PHE A 288 -20.04 6.09 -7.41
C PHE A 288 -20.66 4.73 -7.76
N GLN A 289 -21.92 4.48 -7.38
CA GLN A 289 -22.64 3.27 -7.81
C GLN A 289 -22.73 3.16 -9.33
N THR A 290 -22.99 4.27 -10.03
CA THR A 290 -23.02 4.28 -11.50
C THR A 290 -21.62 4.07 -12.09
N LEU A 291 -20.59 4.67 -11.50
CA LEU A 291 -19.20 4.43 -11.89
C LEU A 291 -18.84 2.95 -11.77
N GLN A 292 -19.11 2.33 -10.62
CA GLN A 292 -18.83 0.90 -10.41
C GLN A 292 -19.54 0.02 -11.45
N GLN A 293 -20.83 0.27 -11.70
CA GLN A 293 -21.60 -0.46 -12.72
C GLN A 293 -20.99 -0.33 -14.12
N GLN A 294 -20.45 0.84 -14.47
CA GLN A 294 -19.77 1.06 -15.74
C GLN A 294 -18.47 0.25 -15.84
N ILE A 295 -17.69 0.19 -14.76
CA ILE A 295 -16.48 -0.62 -14.67
C ILE A 295 -16.82 -2.11 -14.80
N ASP A 296 -17.84 -2.60 -14.07
CA ASP A 296 -18.31 -4.00 -14.14
C ASP A 296 -18.68 -4.40 -15.59
N VAL A 297 -19.49 -3.58 -16.25
CA VAL A 297 -19.96 -3.83 -17.63
C VAL A 297 -18.79 -3.81 -18.61
N ARG A 298 -17.85 -2.88 -18.44
CA ARG A 298 -16.69 -2.75 -19.32
C ARG A 298 -15.71 -3.91 -19.17
N ALA A 299 -15.39 -4.31 -17.94
CA ALA A 299 -14.50 -5.44 -17.66
C ALA A 299 -15.04 -6.72 -18.30
N LEU A 300 -16.33 -7.02 -18.11
CA LEU A 300 -16.99 -8.17 -18.72
C LEU A 300 -16.95 -8.11 -20.26
N ALA A 301 -17.26 -6.95 -20.85
CA ALA A 301 -17.25 -6.79 -22.30
C ALA A 301 -15.84 -6.99 -22.91
N ILE A 302 -14.79 -6.46 -22.28
CA ILE A 302 -13.41 -6.65 -22.72
C ILE A 302 -13.02 -8.14 -22.64
N TYR A 303 -13.37 -8.81 -21.55
CA TYR A 303 -13.08 -10.23 -21.38
C TYR A 303 -13.82 -11.10 -22.41
N ASP A 304 -15.10 -10.82 -22.67
CA ASP A 304 -15.87 -11.55 -23.68
C ASP A 304 -15.26 -11.38 -25.08
N ASP A 305 -14.81 -10.17 -25.43
CA ASP A 305 -14.06 -9.92 -26.67
C ASP A 305 -12.75 -10.71 -26.72
N HIS A 306 -11.96 -10.68 -25.64
CA HIS A 306 -10.72 -11.46 -25.52
C HIS A 306 -10.97 -12.96 -25.73
N LYS A 307 -12.01 -13.51 -25.09
CA LYS A 307 -12.39 -14.92 -25.17
C LYS A 307 -12.82 -15.34 -26.58
N LEU A 308 -13.36 -14.42 -27.38
CA LEU A 308 -13.67 -14.63 -28.79
C LEU A 308 -12.44 -14.51 -29.71
N GLY A 309 -11.27 -14.18 -29.16
CA GLY A 309 -10.02 -13.97 -29.91
C GLY A 309 -9.92 -12.58 -30.55
N ASN A 310 -10.79 -11.64 -30.17
CA ASN A 310 -10.70 -10.26 -30.62
C ASN A 310 -9.56 -9.53 -29.89
N PRO A 311 -8.93 -8.50 -30.51
CA PRO A 311 -8.01 -7.63 -29.81
C PRO A 311 -8.71 -6.96 -28.61
N ALA A 312 -8.18 -7.20 -27.41
CA ALA A 312 -8.70 -6.69 -26.16
C ALA A 312 -7.56 -6.03 -25.37
N VAL A 313 -7.85 -4.91 -24.72
CA VAL A 313 -6.86 -4.16 -23.93
C VAL A 313 -6.54 -4.83 -22.59
N TRP A 314 -7.38 -5.74 -22.13
CA TRP A 314 -7.17 -6.56 -20.94
C TRP A 314 -7.40 -8.02 -21.28
N GLN A 315 -6.48 -8.89 -20.87
CA GLN A 315 -6.40 -10.28 -21.33
C GLN A 315 -6.09 -11.21 -20.15
N PRO A 316 -6.97 -11.29 -19.14
CA PRO A 316 -6.73 -12.17 -18.01
C PRO A 316 -6.83 -13.64 -18.43
N THR A 317 -6.13 -14.52 -17.71
CA THR A 317 -6.21 -15.95 -18.00
C THR A 317 -7.60 -16.51 -17.64
N PRO A 318 -8.06 -17.59 -18.30
CA PRO A 318 -9.32 -18.23 -17.90
C PRO A 318 -9.34 -18.66 -16.44
N THR A 319 -8.21 -19.10 -15.89
CA THR A 319 -8.10 -19.49 -14.48
C THR A 319 -8.29 -18.30 -13.55
N SER A 320 -7.56 -17.20 -13.76
CA SER A 320 -7.73 -15.97 -12.98
C SER A 320 -9.17 -15.46 -13.04
N TRP A 321 -9.79 -15.48 -14.22
CA TRP A 321 -11.17 -15.06 -14.40
C TRP A 321 -12.17 -15.93 -13.61
N ASP A 322 -11.99 -17.25 -13.64
CA ASP A 322 -12.85 -18.18 -12.90
C ASP A 322 -12.66 -18.00 -11.39
N ASP A 323 -11.42 -17.79 -10.92
CA ASP A 323 -11.10 -17.52 -9.51
C ASP A 323 -11.82 -16.25 -9.01
N TRP A 324 -11.69 -15.13 -9.73
CA TRP A 324 -12.34 -13.87 -9.33
C TRP A 324 -13.86 -13.96 -9.33
N LYS A 325 -14.44 -14.71 -10.27
CA LYS A 325 -15.89 -14.88 -10.32
C LYS A 325 -16.40 -15.70 -9.13
N ASP A 326 -15.62 -16.66 -8.66
CA ASP A 326 -15.96 -17.48 -7.51
C ASP A 326 -15.81 -16.72 -6.18
N ASP A 327 -14.97 -15.68 -6.15
CA ASP A 327 -14.77 -14.78 -5.00
C ASP A 327 -15.91 -13.75 -4.82
N ASP A 328 -16.88 -13.67 -5.74
CA ASP A 328 -18.02 -12.75 -5.68
C ASP A 328 -19.11 -13.22 -4.70
N PHE A 329 -18.82 -13.18 -3.40
CA PHE A 329 -19.78 -13.54 -2.34
C PHE A 329 -20.60 -12.35 -1.82
N ASN A 330 -20.19 -11.10 -2.12
CA ASN A 330 -20.88 -9.89 -1.68
C ASN A 330 -21.24 -8.99 -2.87
N PRO A 331 -22.50 -8.95 -3.31
CA PRO A 331 -22.91 -8.14 -4.46
C PRO A 331 -22.85 -6.62 -4.19
N ASP A 332 -22.76 -6.19 -2.93
CA ASP A 332 -22.73 -4.78 -2.56
C ASP A 332 -21.34 -4.14 -2.78
N ILE A 333 -20.30 -4.94 -3.07
CA ILE A 333 -18.92 -4.45 -3.25
C ILE A 333 -18.43 -4.49 -4.69
N GLY A 334 -19.30 -4.74 -5.68
CA GLY A 334 -18.87 -4.92 -7.06
C GLY A 334 -18.32 -6.31 -7.32
N THR A 335 -18.00 -6.60 -8.58
CA THR A 335 -17.42 -7.89 -8.97
C THR A 335 -15.91 -7.85 -8.87
N SER A 336 -15.29 -8.93 -8.44
CA SER A 336 -13.84 -9.03 -8.21
C SER A 336 -13.09 -8.80 -9.52
N TYR A 337 -13.55 -9.36 -10.64
CA TYR A 337 -12.95 -9.10 -11.96
C TYR A 337 -12.98 -7.61 -12.36
N SER A 338 -13.95 -6.82 -11.88
CA SER A 338 -14.00 -5.39 -12.15
C SER A 338 -12.97 -4.61 -11.34
N HIS A 339 -12.62 -5.11 -10.14
CA HIS A 339 -11.59 -4.53 -9.29
C HIS A 339 -10.22 -4.75 -9.94
N GLU A 340 -9.96 -5.97 -10.39
CA GLU A 340 -8.72 -6.37 -11.03
C GLU A 340 -8.49 -5.59 -12.33
N TYR A 341 -9.53 -5.47 -13.17
CA TYR A 341 -9.47 -4.62 -14.37
C TYR A 341 -9.16 -3.16 -14.03
N PHE A 342 -9.85 -2.57 -13.05
CA PHE A 342 -9.67 -1.17 -12.71
C PHE A 342 -8.30 -0.90 -12.07
N ALA A 343 -7.81 -1.83 -11.24
CA ALA A 343 -6.47 -1.82 -10.68
C ALA A 343 -5.41 -1.92 -11.77
N ALA A 344 -5.56 -2.84 -12.73
CA ALA A 344 -4.61 -2.99 -13.83
C ALA A 344 -4.53 -1.73 -14.70
N ALA A 345 -5.67 -1.10 -14.98
CA ALA A 345 -5.71 0.18 -15.68
C ALA A 345 -5.07 1.31 -14.85
N PHE A 346 -5.28 1.32 -13.54
CA PHE A 346 -4.73 2.33 -12.63
C PHE A 346 -3.21 2.21 -12.47
N GLU A 347 -2.66 1.00 -12.34
CA GLU A 347 -1.22 0.76 -12.31
C GLU A 347 -0.53 1.25 -13.59
N ALA A 348 -1.14 1.03 -14.75
CA ALA A 348 -0.67 1.58 -16.01
C ALA A 348 -0.74 3.11 -16.04
N TYR A 349 -1.80 3.70 -15.50
CA TYR A 349 -1.94 5.15 -15.37
C TYR A 349 -0.85 5.77 -14.49
N MET A 350 -0.43 5.06 -13.43
CA MET A 350 0.65 5.47 -12.53
C MET A 350 2.05 5.09 -13.02
N GLY A 351 2.16 4.46 -14.19
CA GLY A 351 3.43 4.09 -14.83
C GLY A 351 4.12 2.86 -14.23
N VAL A 352 3.47 2.15 -13.31
CA VAL A 352 3.97 0.89 -12.73
C VAL A 352 4.09 -0.17 -13.81
N ALA A 353 3.01 -0.42 -14.55
CA ALA A 353 2.99 -1.39 -15.64
C ALA A 353 4.09 -1.17 -16.68
N LYS A 354 4.38 0.09 -17.02
CA LYS A 354 5.41 0.40 -18.01
C LYS A 354 6.83 0.16 -17.48
N HIS A 355 7.07 0.42 -16.20
CA HIS A 355 8.33 0.08 -15.53
C HIS A 355 8.53 -1.44 -15.45
N ASN A 356 7.46 -2.17 -15.11
CA ASN A 356 7.46 -3.64 -15.06
C ASN A 356 7.65 -4.28 -16.46
N GLY A 357 7.40 -3.52 -17.53
CA GLY A 357 7.48 -3.98 -18.92
C GLY A 357 6.24 -4.72 -19.42
N HIS A 358 5.25 -4.94 -18.55
CA HIS A 358 3.99 -5.61 -18.82
C HIS A 358 2.91 -5.10 -17.85
N GLY A 359 1.65 -5.18 -18.24
CA GLY A 359 0.54 -4.78 -17.37
C GLY A 359 0.04 -5.90 -16.49
N LEU A 360 -0.50 -5.53 -15.33
CA LEU A 360 -1.20 -6.42 -14.41
C LEU A 360 -2.30 -7.18 -15.17
N ASP A 361 -2.38 -8.48 -14.92
CA ASP A 361 -3.39 -9.39 -15.49
C ASP A 361 -3.60 -9.29 -17.00
N GLY A 362 -2.51 -9.05 -17.73
CA GLY A 362 -2.55 -8.96 -19.19
C GLY A 362 -3.12 -7.65 -19.70
N TYR A 363 -3.10 -6.57 -18.93
CA TYR A 363 -3.41 -5.23 -19.43
C TYR A 363 -2.35 -4.73 -20.41
N GLN A 364 -2.78 -4.18 -21.55
CA GLN A 364 -1.92 -3.91 -22.70
C GLN A 364 -1.54 -2.42 -22.83
N ALA A 365 -2.35 -1.51 -22.29
CA ALA A 365 -2.16 -0.07 -22.46
C ALA A 365 -1.27 0.53 -21.36
N LEU A 366 0.04 0.30 -21.42
CA LEU A 366 0.96 0.55 -20.30
C LEU A 366 1.22 2.03 -19.93
N THR A 367 0.79 3.00 -20.74
CA THR A 367 1.01 4.43 -20.48
C THR A 367 -0.27 5.23 -20.66
N ARG A 368 -0.36 6.42 -20.03
CA ARG A 368 -1.51 7.34 -20.21
C ARG A 368 -1.81 7.65 -21.68
N THR A 369 -0.77 7.78 -22.51
CA THR A 369 -0.91 7.96 -23.96
C THR A 369 -1.48 6.73 -24.65
N ALA A 370 -1.00 5.52 -24.31
CA ALA A 370 -1.55 4.28 -24.85
C ALA A 370 -3.03 4.11 -24.45
N MET A 371 -3.36 4.37 -23.18
CA MET A 371 -4.73 4.31 -22.67
C MET A 371 -5.67 5.25 -23.43
N ALA A 372 -5.24 6.47 -23.77
CA ALA A 372 -6.06 7.39 -24.55
C ALA A 372 -6.52 6.83 -25.91
N SER A 373 -5.77 5.87 -26.47
CA SER A 373 -6.10 5.22 -27.75
C SER A 373 -6.70 3.82 -27.61
N GLN A 374 -6.37 3.09 -26.53
CA GLN A 374 -6.71 1.68 -26.36
C GLN A 374 -7.79 1.45 -25.29
N ASP A 375 -7.89 2.34 -24.29
CA ASP A 375 -8.86 2.27 -23.21
C ASP A 375 -9.21 3.66 -22.64
N ALA A 376 -9.81 4.48 -23.48
CA ALA A 376 -10.13 5.87 -23.14
C ALA A 376 -11.14 5.98 -21.97
N GLU A 377 -12.00 4.98 -21.80
CA GLU A 377 -13.00 4.93 -20.72
C GLU A 377 -12.32 4.78 -19.36
N ALA A 378 -11.42 3.81 -19.19
CA ALA A 378 -10.67 3.64 -17.96
C ALA A 378 -9.85 4.89 -17.61
N LYS A 379 -9.16 5.48 -18.60
CA LYS A 379 -8.43 6.76 -18.41
C LYS A 379 -9.36 7.86 -17.93
N GLN A 380 -10.54 8.00 -18.54
CA GLN A 380 -11.52 9.01 -18.15
C GLN A 380 -12.02 8.81 -16.72
N TRP A 381 -12.32 7.57 -16.30
CA TRP A 381 -12.74 7.30 -14.92
C TRP A 381 -11.67 7.64 -13.90
N ILE A 382 -10.42 7.25 -14.17
CA ILE A 382 -9.28 7.56 -13.32
C ILE A 382 -9.10 9.08 -13.20
N GLU A 383 -9.13 9.82 -14.31
CA GLU A 383 -9.00 11.29 -14.31
C GLU A 383 -10.22 11.99 -13.70
N ALA A 384 -11.40 11.40 -13.80
CA ALA A 384 -12.61 11.89 -13.19
C ALA A 384 -12.64 11.66 -11.68
N LEU A 385 -11.81 10.76 -11.15
CA LEU A 385 -11.80 10.37 -9.74
C LEU A 385 -10.54 10.82 -8.99
N PHE A 386 -9.35 10.56 -9.52
CA PHE A 386 -8.07 10.75 -8.84
C PHE A 386 -7.25 11.91 -9.42
N HIS A 387 -6.34 12.44 -8.59
CA HIS A 387 -5.36 13.43 -9.04
C HIS A 387 -4.35 12.77 -9.98
N GLU A 388 -3.90 13.52 -10.99
CA GLU A 388 -2.90 13.02 -11.95
C GLU A 388 -1.50 12.93 -11.33
N TYR A 389 -1.21 13.83 -10.39
CA TYR A 389 0.00 13.83 -9.59
C TYR A 389 -0.29 13.35 -8.16
N LEU A 390 0.69 12.68 -7.55
CA LEU A 390 0.64 12.17 -6.20
C LEU A 390 0.63 13.33 -5.20
N GLN A 391 -0.35 13.32 -4.30
CA GLN A 391 -0.65 14.46 -3.43
C GLN A 391 0.07 14.38 -2.07
N TYR A 392 0.71 13.25 -1.77
CA TYR A 392 1.51 13.06 -0.55
C TYR A 392 2.97 13.49 -0.76
N THR A 393 3.73 13.54 0.33
CA THR A 393 5.19 13.65 0.30
C THR A 393 5.80 12.26 0.21
N ALA A 394 6.39 11.93 -0.94
CA ALA A 394 7.14 10.69 -1.11
C ALA A 394 8.44 10.75 -0.30
N ARG A 395 8.79 9.63 0.34
CA ARG A 395 9.94 9.54 1.22
C ARG A 395 11.03 8.74 0.52
N ILE A 396 11.94 9.46 -0.14
CA ILE A 396 12.94 8.90 -1.05
C ILE A 396 14.05 8.21 -0.26
N ASP A 397 14.14 6.88 -0.33
CA ASP A 397 15.20 6.11 0.33
C ASP A 397 16.57 6.35 -0.34
N SER A 398 17.40 7.16 0.31
CA SER A 398 18.73 7.48 -0.20
C SER A 398 19.67 6.27 -0.29
N ALA A 399 19.49 5.23 0.53
CA ALA A 399 20.33 4.04 0.47
C ALA A 399 20.02 3.18 -0.77
N GLY A 400 18.73 3.02 -1.09
CA GLY A 400 18.30 2.36 -2.31
C GLY A 400 18.73 3.09 -3.59
N VAL A 401 18.67 4.42 -3.62
CA VAL A 401 19.13 5.23 -4.77
C VAL A 401 20.62 5.01 -5.02
N VAL A 402 21.45 5.02 -3.98
CA VAL A 402 22.89 4.71 -4.09
C VAL A 402 23.08 3.27 -4.61
N THR A 403 22.37 2.30 -4.04
CA THR A 403 22.50 0.88 -4.43
C THR A 403 22.16 0.67 -5.90
N TYR A 404 21.07 1.27 -6.37
CA TYR A 404 20.68 1.23 -7.78
C TYR A 404 21.73 1.89 -8.68
N PHE A 405 22.22 3.07 -8.30
CA PHE A 405 23.18 3.81 -9.10
C PHE A 405 24.52 3.08 -9.23
N ASP A 406 25.06 2.55 -8.14
CA ASP A 406 26.34 1.83 -8.14
C ASP A 406 26.28 0.57 -9.01
N ASN A 407 25.12 -0.10 -9.09
CA ASN A 407 24.92 -1.26 -9.95
C ASN A 407 24.67 -0.88 -11.42
N THR A 408 23.95 0.21 -11.67
CA THR A 408 23.58 0.64 -13.02
C THR A 408 24.72 1.39 -13.72
N TYR A 409 25.53 2.15 -12.95
CA TYR A 409 26.60 3.02 -13.42
C TYR A 409 27.92 2.80 -12.64
N PRO A 410 28.48 1.57 -12.59
CA PRO A 410 29.59 1.20 -11.69
C PRO A 410 30.92 1.94 -11.94
N SER A 411 31.04 2.65 -13.06
CA SER A 411 32.23 3.44 -13.41
C SER A 411 32.05 4.94 -13.17
N ALA A 412 30.87 5.37 -12.75
CA ALA A 412 30.59 6.77 -12.41
C ALA A 412 31.16 7.11 -11.04
N SER A 413 31.75 8.30 -10.92
CA SER A 413 32.31 8.83 -9.67
C SER A 413 31.66 10.18 -9.37
N VAL A 414 30.33 10.13 -9.26
CA VAL A 414 29.46 11.29 -9.02
C VAL A 414 28.41 10.93 -7.97
N THR A 415 27.82 11.93 -7.34
CA THR A 415 26.67 11.74 -6.46
C THR A 415 25.48 11.20 -7.27
N PRO A 416 24.81 10.12 -6.84
CA PRO A 416 23.61 9.61 -7.50
C PRO A 416 22.49 10.65 -7.49
N THR A 417 21.70 10.72 -8.56
CA THR A 417 20.55 11.63 -8.65
C THR A 417 19.25 10.84 -8.74
N PHE A 418 18.27 11.15 -7.87
CA PHE A 418 16.90 10.69 -8.05
C PHE A 418 16.16 11.60 -9.02
N LEU A 419 15.56 11.03 -10.06
CA LEU A 419 14.89 11.77 -11.12
C LEU A 419 13.37 11.71 -10.95
N MET A 420 12.72 12.88 -10.92
CA MET A 420 11.28 13.05 -11.01
C MET A 420 10.84 13.48 -12.42
N ASN A 421 11.75 13.61 -13.39
CA ASN A 421 11.37 13.88 -14.76
C ASN A 421 11.74 12.69 -15.64
N ARG A 422 10.89 12.39 -16.61
CA ARG A 422 11.16 11.35 -17.57
C ARG A 422 11.98 11.86 -18.75
N ASP A 423 13.04 11.14 -19.09
CA ASP A 423 13.78 11.30 -20.35
C ASP A 423 13.73 9.98 -21.13
N ASP A 424 12.94 9.93 -22.20
CA ASP A 424 12.82 8.74 -23.05
C ASP A 424 14.14 8.37 -23.76
N ALA A 425 15.13 9.27 -23.81
CA ALA A 425 16.46 8.95 -24.30
C ALA A 425 17.29 8.12 -23.30
N GLN A 426 16.91 8.09 -22.02
CA GLN A 426 17.58 7.33 -20.96
C GLN A 426 16.75 6.12 -20.54
N SER A 427 16.84 5.04 -21.31
CA SER A 427 16.06 3.83 -21.06
C SER A 427 16.37 3.12 -19.73
N GLN A 428 17.53 3.42 -19.11
CA GLN A 428 17.96 2.79 -17.86
C GLN A 428 17.16 3.33 -16.65
N ASP A 429 16.70 4.58 -16.72
CA ASP A 429 15.92 5.24 -15.67
C ASP A 429 14.43 4.86 -15.75
N GLY A 430 14.14 3.57 -15.86
CA GLY A 430 12.77 3.07 -16.01
C GLY A 430 11.82 3.55 -14.91
N TYR A 431 12.33 3.71 -13.68
CA TYR A 431 11.54 4.14 -12.53
C TYR A 431 10.90 5.53 -12.73
N THR A 432 11.41 6.35 -13.67
CA THR A 432 10.83 7.64 -14.05
C THR A 432 9.44 7.52 -14.67
N TYR A 433 9.03 6.34 -15.13
CA TYR A 433 7.61 6.12 -15.48
C TYR A 433 6.68 6.34 -14.28
N LYS A 434 7.16 6.04 -13.06
CA LYS A 434 6.46 6.21 -11.78
C LYS A 434 6.75 7.57 -11.14
N SER A 435 8.03 7.92 -10.98
CA SER A 435 8.42 9.12 -10.22
C SER A 435 8.06 10.44 -10.89
N GLN A 436 7.74 10.43 -12.20
CA GLN A 436 7.30 11.64 -12.90
C GLN A 436 6.00 12.26 -12.36
N TRP A 437 5.22 11.47 -11.63
CA TRP A 437 3.96 11.90 -11.04
C TRP A 437 4.10 12.41 -9.60
N LEU A 438 5.32 12.54 -9.07
CA LEU A 438 5.57 13.10 -7.74
C LEU A 438 5.54 14.63 -7.76
N LEU A 439 5.02 15.26 -6.69
CA LEU A 439 5.11 16.71 -6.48
C LEU A 439 5.90 17.06 -5.23
N ASN A 440 5.71 16.27 -4.16
CA ASN A 440 6.33 16.54 -2.88
C ASN A 440 7.26 15.39 -2.51
N VAL A 441 8.47 15.71 -2.07
CA VAL A 441 9.51 14.72 -1.76
C VAL A 441 10.30 15.11 -0.52
N GLU A 442 10.61 14.12 0.31
CA GLU A 442 11.58 14.21 1.40
C GLU A 442 12.61 13.10 1.22
N ILE A 443 13.89 13.46 1.15
CA ILE A 443 14.97 12.47 1.14
C ILE A 443 15.11 11.91 2.56
N ILE A 444 15.06 10.58 2.69
CA ILE A 444 15.25 9.88 3.96
C ILE A 444 16.53 9.04 3.94
N GLY A 445 17.03 8.69 5.13
CA GLY A 445 18.33 8.03 5.28
C GLY A 445 19.49 9.02 5.35
N ASP A 446 20.72 8.51 5.32
CA ASP A 446 21.94 9.28 5.62
C ASP A 446 22.88 9.45 4.42
N LYS A 447 22.50 8.97 3.23
CA LYS A 447 23.35 9.05 2.03
C LYS A 447 23.17 10.39 1.34
N ALA A 448 24.29 10.93 0.85
CA ALA A 448 24.27 12.04 -0.09
C ALA A 448 23.72 11.54 -1.43
N ILE A 449 22.55 12.05 -1.80
CA ILE A 449 21.98 11.93 -3.13
C ILE A 449 21.55 13.32 -3.61
N ASP A 450 21.54 13.51 -4.91
CA ASP A 450 20.98 14.68 -5.57
C ASP A 450 19.53 14.38 -5.98
N LEU A 451 18.76 15.43 -6.28
CA LEU A 451 17.40 15.30 -6.78
C LEU A 451 17.17 16.26 -7.95
N SER A 452 16.62 15.73 -9.04
CA SER A 452 16.09 16.51 -10.16
C SER A 452 14.58 16.38 -10.16
N ALA A 453 13.89 17.49 -9.92
CA ALA A 453 12.44 17.56 -9.81
C ALA A 453 11.74 17.48 -11.19
N ASN A 454 10.42 17.68 -11.26
CA ASN A 454 9.72 17.80 -12.55
C ASN A 454 9.48 19.27 -12.92
N ASP A 455 8.66 19.55 -13.93
CA ASP A 455 8.40 20.93 -14.36
C ASP A 455 7.12 21.51 -13.70
N GLU A 456 6.68 20.92 -12.58
CA GLU A 456 5.52 21.33 -11.79
C GLU A 456 5.95 22.01 -10.49
N ASP A 457 5.02 22.66 -9.79
CA ASP A 457 5.29 23.24 -8.47
C ASP A 457 5.63 22.14 -7.44
N ASN A 458 6.91 22.01 -7.06
CA ASN A 458 7.36 20.97 -6.14
C ASN A 458 7.62 21.47 -4.72
N VAL A 459 7.44 20.59 -3.74
CA VAL A 459 7.84 20.81 -2.34
C VAL A 459 8.89 19.76 -1.94
N ILE A 460 10.11 20.22 -1.71
CA ILE A 460 11.29 19.36 -1.60
C ILE A 460 11.94 19.55 -0.23
N LYS A 461 12.38 18.45 0.38
CA LYS A 461 13.18 18.45 1.60
C LYS A 461 14.37 17.48 1.45
N GLY A 462 15.58 17.97 1.69
CA GLY A 462 16.79 17.14 1.75
C GLY A 462 16.93 16.37 3.06
N ASN A 463 17.95 15.51 3.12
CA ASN A 463 18.32 14.80 4.35
C ASN A 463 19.48 15.51 5.04
N SER A 464 20.10 14.88 6.03
CA SER A 464 21.23 15.48 6.78
C SER A 464 22.56 15.46 6.02
N ALA A 465 22.61 14.89 4.83
CA ALA A 465 23.79 14.91 3.97
C ALA A 465 23.76 16.15 3.07
N ASN A 466 24.85 16.41 2.34
CA ASN A 466 24.87 17.51 1.38
C ASN A 466 24.18 17.05 0.09
N ASN A 467 23.06 17.68 -0.26
CA ASN A 467 22.30 17.37 -1.46
C ASN A 467 22.43 18.50 -2.51
N LYS A 468 22.41 18.15 -3.80
CA LYS A 468 22.10 19.11 -4.87
C LYS A 468 20.66 18.92 -5.31
N ILE A 469 19.86 19.98 -5.24
CA ILE A 469 18.44 19.98 -5.59
C ILE A 469 18.22 20.86 -6.81
N PHE A 470 17.65 20.28 -7.85
CA PHE A 470 17.31 20.97 -9.09
C PHE A 470 15.79 20.99 -9.28
N GLY A 471 15.15 22.15 -9.04
CA GLY A 471 13.69 22.30 -9.16
C GLY A 471 13.17 22.28 -10.59
N LYS A 472 14.03 22.63 -11.56
CA LYS A 472 13.69 22.76 -12.99
C LYS A 472 12.70 23.91 -13.25
N GLY A 473 11.43 23.62 -13.46
CA GLY A 473 10.39 24.57 -13.83
C GLY A 473 9.22 24.48 -12.87
N GLY A 474 8.39 25.52 -12.81
CA GLY A 474 7.36 25.64 -11.78
C GLY A 474 7.76 26.68 -10.73
N ILE A 475 7.07 26.64 -9.58
CA ILE A 475 7.39 27.44 -8.40
C ILE A 475 7.74 26.49 -7.25
N ASP A 476 9.01 26.18 -7.13
CA ASP A 476 9.51 25.18 -6.21
C ASP A 476 9.79 25.75 -4.82
N THR A 477 9.51 24.92 -3.82
CA THR A 477 9.71 25.27 -2.41
C THR A 477 10.60 24.25 -1.72
N TYR A 478 11.76 24.70 -1.23
CA TYR A 478 12.62 23.91 -0.38
C TYR A 478 12.25 24.09 1.11
N LEU A 479 12.07 22.99 1.85
CA LEU A 479 11.68 23.00 3.26
C LEU A 479 12.89 22.76 4.18
N ILE A 480 12.97 23.54 5.25
CA ILE A 480 14.01 23.46 6.28
C ILE A 480 13.36 23.51 7.66
N ASP A 481 13.67 22.52 8.51
CA ASP A 481 13.10 22.42 9.86
C ASP A 481 13.73 23.45 10.83
N ASN A 482 14.96 23.87 10.57
CA ASN A 482 15.63 24.93 11.32
C ASN A 482 15.00 26.31 11.11
N LYS A 483 15.22 27.20 12.08
CA LYS A 483 14.88 28.63 11.93
C LYS A 483 15.89 29.29 10.99
N TYR A 484 15.49 30.35 10.30
CA TYR A 484 16.38 31.06 9.39
C TYR A 484 17.68 31.53 10.05
N ALA A 485 17.62 32.01 11.30
CA ALA A 485 18.79 32.52 12.02
C ALA A 485 19.81 31.43 12.41
N GLU A 486 19.45 30.15 12.30
CA GLU A 486 20.32 29.01 12.58
C GLU A 486 21.08 28.54 11.33
N CYS A 487 20.77 29.10 10.17
CA CYS A 487 21.30 28.69 8.88
C CYS A 487 22.16 29.78 8.24
N THR A 488 23.03 29.38 7.33
CA THR A 488 23.67 30.31 6.39
C THR A 488 23.04 30.15 5.01
N LEU A 489 22.79 31.28 4.33
CA LEU A 489 22.19 31.31 3.00
C LEU A 489 23.05 32.19 2.09
N THR A 490 23.55 31.61 1.02
CA THR A 490 24.33 32.31 0.00
C THR A 490 23.62 32.21 -1.35
N THR A 491 23.12 33.34 -1.87
CA THR A 491 22.49 33.39 -3.20
C THR A 491 23.51 33.12 -4.30
N THR A 492 23.14 32.29 -5.28
CA THR A 492 23.93 32.01 -6.48
C THR A 492 23.24 32.61 -7.71
N LYS A 493 23.86 32.48 -8.89
CA LYS A 493 23.26 32.98 -10.15
C LYS A 493 21.92 32.31 -10.47
N TYR A 494 21.72 31.08 -10.03
CA TYR A 494 20.60 30.23 -10.42
C TYR A 494 19.80 29.68 -9.23
N GLY A 495 20.08 30.15 -8.00
CA GLY A 495 19.41 29.66 -6.79
C GLY A 495 20.19 30.06 -5.55
N ALA A 496 20.50 29.11 -4.66
CA ALA A 496 21.19 29.38 -3.40
C ALA A 496 21.99 28.18 -2.90
N ILE A 497 22.93 28.41 -1.99
CA ILE A 497 23.53 27.40 -1.14
C ILE A 497 23.02 27.66 0.28
N VAL A 498 22.47 26.63 0.92
CA VAL A 498 21.94 26.72 2.29
C VAL A 498 22.64 25.70 3.18
N ASP A 499 23.13 26.15 4.33
CA ASP A 499 23.78 25.30 5.32
C ASP A 499 23.05 25.41 6.65
N CYS A 500 22.49 24.29 7.11
CA CYS A 500 21.66 24.21 8.30
C CYS A 500 21.99 22.97 9.14
N PRO A 501 21.82 23.02 10.48
CA PRO A 501 22.02 21.86 11.34
C PRO A 501 21.25 20.59 10.95
N SER A 502 20.05 20.73 10.36
CA SER A 502 19.20 19.58 9.99
C SER A 502 19.41 19.05 8.58
N SER A 503 20.01 19.83 7.67
CA SER A 503 20.02 19.52 6.22
C SER A 503 21.41 19.55 5.57
N GLY A 504 22.49 19.50 6.35
CA GLY A 504 23.84 19.65 5.80
C GLY A 504 24.01 20.96 5.02
N THR A 505 24.90 20.96 4.03
CA THR A 505 25.09 22.07 3.07
C THR A 505 24.51 21.68 1.71
N ASP A 506 23.33 22.22 1.40
CA ASP A 506 22.60 21.93 0.16
C ASP A 506 22.83 23.00 -0.91
N GLU A 507 22.98 22.56 -2.15
CA GLU A 507 22.98 23.43 -3.34
C GLU A 507 21.60 23.38 -4.00
N LEU A 508 20.90 24.52 -3.99
CA LEU A 508 19.59 24.70 -4.58
C LEU A 508 19.72 25.42 -5.92
N VAL A 509 19.17 24.83 -6.98
CA VAL A 509 19.22 25.35 -8.34
C VAL A 509 17.81 25.36 -8.95
N HIS A 510 17.38 26.50 -9.48
CA HIS A 510 16.01 26.75 -9.92
C HIS A 510 14.99 26.40 -8.84
N ILE A 511 15.19 26.98 -7.67
CA ILE A 511 14.24 26.95 -6.55
C ILE A 511 13.78 28.39 -6.33
N GLU A 512 12.47 28.62 -6.28
CA GLU A 512 11.91 29.97 -6.14
C GLU A 512 11.69 30.34 -4.68
N LYS A 513 11.49 29.37 -3.79
CA LYS A 513 11.17 29.59 -2.37
C LYS A 513 11.95 28.68 -1.44
N ILE A 514 12.36 29.22 -0.29
CA ILE A 514 12.87 28.44 0.84
C ILE A 514 11.99 28.73 2.06
N THR A 515 11.40 27.70 2.64
CA THR A 515 10.58 27.80 3.86
C THR A 515 11.34 27.20 5.04
N PHE A 516 11.75 28.07 5.96
CA PHE A 516 12.27 27.74 7.28
C PHE A 516 11.09 27.58 8.25
N SER A 517 11.33 27.00 9.43
CA SER A 517 10.26 26.82 10.42
C SER A 517 9.64 28.11 10.97
N ASP A 518 10.31 29.25 10.80
CA ASP A 518 9.84 30.56 11.27
C ASP A 518 9.50 31.57 10.16
N LYS A 519 9.91 31.34 8.90
CA LYS A 519 9.59 32.21 7.76
C LYS A 519 9.87 31.58 6.40
N THR A 520 9.30 32.17 5.35
CA THR A 520 9.62 31.85 3.94
C THR A 520 10.38 32.99 3.28
N ILE A 521 11.34 32.65 2.42
CA ILE A 521 12.11 33.57 1.57
C ILE A 521 11.85 33.22 0.10
N THR A 522 11.73 34.24 -0.74
CA THR A 522 11.73 34.11 -2.21
C THR A 522 13.12 34.43 -2.74
N LEU A 523 13.65 33.58 -3.62
CA LEU A 523 14.99 33.71 -4.20
C LEU A 523 15.04 34.62 -5.43
#